data_AF-A0A1E7IM62-F1
#
_entry.id   AF-A0A1E7IM62-F1
#
_cell.length_a   1.000
_cell.length_b   1.000
_cell.length_c   1.000
_cell.angle_alpha   90.00
_cell.angle_beta   90.00
_cell.angle_gamma   90.00
#
_symmetry.space_group_name_H-M   'P 1'
#
loop_
_entity.id
_entity.type
_entity.pdbx_description
1 polymer ?
#
loop_
_entity_poly.entity_id
_entity_poly.type
_entity_poly.pdbx_seq_one_letter_code
_entity_poly.pdbx_strand_id
1 'polypeptide(L)'
;MRRNRSDLMQLMNPDNDVQTLSKKWAVMLRAPVGVRLVVCLLLSALAFIVRVPEAVATLAGINVLWFVLCGLPSRLWLRLVKPFMVQTAVLIPLYLYQQGVPAGASAGLQISCQLLLTLVPGMVLLWSTSPSQLAQTVSRFLPAQASFVLASSLHFFPLALADMTALYQVQVLKGARLSARDLLCPWRWPDFVTCLIVPAVVQALALTAEIAVAAKARNFHNGQRSCWSEER
;
A
#
# COMPACT_ATOMS: atom_id res chain seq x y z
N MET A 1 9.60 -31.67 -19.89
CA MET A 1 10.05 -30.62 -18.94
C MET A 1 8.84 -30.00 -18.24
N ARG A 2 8.44 -30.54 -17.07
CA ARG A 2 7.40 -29.94 -16.20
C ARG A 2 8.02 -28.75 -15.49
N ARG A 3 7.80 -27.54 -16.01
CA ARG A 3 8.14 -26.30 -15.30
C ARG A 3 7.26 -26.23 -14.06
N ASN A 4 7.88 -26.28 -12.89
CA ASN A 4 7.20 -26.43 -11.60
C ASN A 4 6.26 -25.23 -11.40
N ARG A 5 4.95 -25.48 -11.27
CA ARG A 5 3.92 -24.42 -11.18
C ARG A 5 4.11 -23.56 -9.92
N SER A 6 4.84 -24.08 -8.92
CA SER A 6 5.29 -23.37 -7.73
C SER A 6 6.26 -22.21 -8.04
N ASP A 7 7.16 -22.37 -9.02
CA ASP A 7 8.14 -21.33 -9.38
C ASP A 7 7.46 -20.16 -10.11
N LEU A 8 6.40 -20.47 -10.88
CA LEU A 8 5.57 -19.45 -11.52
C LEU A 8 4.68 -18.70 -10.51
N MET A 9 4.22 -19.34 -9.43
CA MET A 9 3.52 -18.63 -8.34
C MET A 9 4.48 -17.78 -7.51
N GLN A 10 5.74 -18.20 -7.33
CA GLN A 10 6.77 -17.40 -6.66
C GLN A 10 7.19 -16.18 -7.49
N LEU A 11 7.32 -16.33 -8.82
CA LEU A 11 7.66 -15.23 -9.73
C LEU A 11 6.53 -14.21 -9.93
N MET A 12 5.29 -14.59 -9.63
CA MET A 12 4.13 -13.71 -9.78
C MET A 12 3.72 -13.01 -8.49
N ASN A 13 4.56 -13.09 -7.44
CA ASN A 13 4.38 -12.31 -6.23
C ASN A 13 5.41 -11.16 -6.17
N PRO A 14 5.17 -10.04 -6.89
CA PRO A 14 6.06 -8.88 -6.86
C PRO A 14 6.19 -8.25 -5.47
N ASP A 15 5.32 -8.59 -4.51
CA ASP A 15 5.37 -8.12 -3.13
C ASP A 15 6.43 -8.84 -2.28
N ASN A 16 6.81 -10.08 -2.61
CA ASN A 16 7.86 -10.79 -1.88
C ASN A 16 9.24 -10.14 -2.08
N ASP A 17 9.52 -9.63 -3.28
CA ASP A 17 10.73 -8.85 -3.54
C ASP A 17 10.71 -7.50 -2.81
N VAL A 18 9.54 -6.86 -2.69
CA VAL A 18 9.41 -5.57 -1.97
C VAL A 18 9.64 -5.76 -0.47
N GLN A 19 9.08 -6.82 0.14
CA GLN A 19 9.25 -7.10 1.56
C GLN A 19 10.67 -7.59 1.91
N THR A 20 11.28 -8.42 1.06
CA THR A 20 12.66 -8.88 1.27
C THR A 20 13.69 -7.78 1.03
N LEU A 21 13.45 -6.87 0.07
CA LEU A 21 14.28 -5.68 -0.12
C LEU A 21 14.09 -4.67 1.03
N SER A 22 12.86 -4.49 1.52
CA SER A 22 12.58 -3.61 2.67
C SER A 22 13.31 -4.06 3.95
N LYS A 23 13.34 -5.38 4.23
CA LYS A 23 14.08 -5.94 5.38
C LYS A 23 15.60 -5.78 5.30
N LYS A 24 16.18 -5.73 4.09
CA LYS A 24 17.64 -5.79 3.90
C LYS A 24 18.33 -4.43 3.98
N TRP A 25 17.58 -3.33 3.87
CA TRP A 25 18.15 -1.98 3.73
C TRP A 25 17.60 -1.02 4.78
N ALA A 26 17.67 -1.44 6.05
CA ALA A 26 17.45 -0.54 7.18
C ALA A 26 18.34 0.71 7.02
N VAL A 27 17.67 1.82 6.75
CA VAL A 27 18.21 3.08 6.27
C VAL A 27 19.08 3.77 7.33
N MET A 28 20.14 4.45 6.87
CA MET A 28 21.12 5.23 7.66
C MET A 28 20.51 6.36 8.52
N LEU A 29 19.32 6.84 8.20
CA LEU A 29 18.59 7.81 9.01
C LEU A 29 17.71 7.09 10.05
N ARG A 30 18.23 6.91 11.27
CA ARG A 30 17.48 6.49 12.49
C ARG A 30 16.47 7.56 12.95
N ALA A 31 15.73 8.19 12.03
CA ALA A 31 14.66 9.09 12.37
C ALA A 31 13.41 8.29 12.82
N PRO A 32 12.73 8.71 13.89
CA PRO A 32 11.49 8.07 14.33
C PRO A 32 10.42 8.17 13.24
N VAL A 33 9.60 7.13 13.13
CA VAL A 33 8.58 7.00 12.07
C VAL A 33 7.59 8.16 12.05
N GLY A 34 7.26 8.71 13.22
CA GLY A 34 6.41 9.91 13.33
C GLY A 34 6.97 11.12 12.58
N VAL A 35 8.28 11.36 12.63
CA VAL A 35 8.90 12.47 11.90
C VAL A 35 8.81 12.24 10.40
N ARG A 36 9.07 11.00 9.94
CA ARG A 36 8.95 10.65 8.52
C ARG A 36 7.52 10.85 8.00
N LEU A 37 6.51 10.50 8.80
CA LEU A 37 5.09 10.73 8.49
C LEU A 37 4.77 12.23 8.37
N VAL A 38 5.21 13.04 9.31
CA VAL A 38 4.99 14.49 9.28
C VAL A 38 5.68 15.13 8.08
N VAL A 39 6.94 14.78 7.83
CA VAL A 39 7.69 15.26 6.65
C VAL A 39 6.99 14.85 5.35
N CYS A 40 6.53 13.60 5.25
CA CYS A 40 5.77 13.12 4.11
C CYS A 40 4.50 13.96 3.89
N LEU A 41 3.72 14.19 4.95
CA LEU A 41 2.46 14.95 4.87
C LEU A 41 2.71 16.41 4.49
N LEU A 42 3.76 17.03 5.04
CA LEU A 42 4.15 18.40 4.69
C LEU A 42 4.61 18.51 3.24
N LEU A 43 5.44 17.58 2.75
CA LEU A 43 5.90 17.57 1.36
C LEU A 43 4.74 17.37 0.38
N SER A 44 3.81 16.45 0.69
CA SER A 44 2.60 16.25 -0.12
C SER A 44 1.68 17.48 -0.10
N ALA A 45 1.48 18.12 1.05
CA ALA A 45 0.66 19.32 1.15
C ALA A 45 1.27 20.51 0.40
N LEU A 46 2.59 20.72 0.55
CA LEU A 46 3.33 21.76 -0.17
C LEU A 46 3.29 21.54 -1.68
N ALA A 47 3.37 20.29 -2.14
CA ALA A 47 3.25 19.96 -3.57
C ALA A 47 1.91 20.39 -4.16
N PHE A 48 0.82 20.35 -3.38
CA PHE A 48 -0.50 20.77 -3.84
C PHE A 48 -0.66 22.30 -3.89
N ILE A 49 -0.09 23.01 -2.91
CA ILE A 49 -0.20 24.46 -2.80
C ILE A 49 0.65 25.17 -3.87
N VAL A 50 1.82 24.63 -4.17
CA VAL A 50 2.77 25.24 -5.09
C VAL A 50 2.34 25.02 -6.54
N ARG A 51 1.97 26.12 -7.22
CA ARG A 51 1.59 26.13 -8.65
C ARG A 51 2.59 26.89 -9.54
N VAL A 52 3.67 27.43 -8.98
CA VAL A 52 4.69 28.18 -9.72
C VAL A 52 5.78 27.22 -10.20
N PRO A 53 6.19 27.24 -11.48
CA PRO A 53 7.11 26.26 -12.06
C PRO A 53 8.48 26.23 -11.36
N GLU A 54 9.01 27.39 -10.96
CA GLU A 54 10.28 27.48 -10.22
C GLU A 54 10.19 26.78 -8.86
N ALA A 55 9.07 26.98 -8.16
CA ALA A 55 8.85 26.36 -6.86
C ALA A 55 8.54 24.85 -6.97
N VAL A 56 7.99 24.39 -8.10
CA VAL A 56 7.89 22.95 -8.39
C VAL A 56 9.29 22.34 -8.57
N ALA A 57 10.21 23.05 -9.23
CA ALA A 57 11.59 22.58 -9.40
C ALA A 57 12.35 22.51 -8.07
N THR A 58 12.21 23.51 -7.18
CA THR A 58 12.82 23.45 -5.84
C THR A 58 12.25 22.31 -5.01
N LEU A 59 10.93 22.11 -5.05
CA LEU A 59 10.27 21.02 -4.34
C LEU A 59 10.68 19.64 -4.90
N ALA A 60 10.91 19.54 -6.22
CA ALA A 60 11.45 18.33 -6.83
C ALA A 60 12.84 18.03 -6.26
N GLY A 61 13.71 19.03 -6.18
CA GLY A 61 15.03 18.91 -5.55
C GLY A 61 14.97 18.42 -4.10
N ILE A 62 14.04 18.97 -3.30
CA ILE A 62 13.83 18.55 -1.90
C ILE A 62 13.36 17.09 -1.83
N ASN A 63 12.45 16.66 -2.69
CA ASN A 63 11.99 15.27 -2.74
C ASN A 63 13.11 14.30 -3.15
N VAL A 64 13.95 14.69 -4.11
CA VAL A 64 15.13 13.89 -4.50
C VAL A 64 16.11 13.79 -3.34
N LEU A 65 16.38 14.90 -2.65
CA LEU A 65 17.24 14.90 -1.48
C LEU A 65 16.68 13.99 -0.38
N TRP A 66 15.38 14.08 -0.08
CA TRP A 66 14.70 13.19 0.87
C TRP A 66 14.83 11.72 0.47
N PHE A 67 14.64 11.41 -0.81
CA PHE A 67 14.81 10.06 -1.35
C PHE A 67 16.23 9.53 -1.14
N VAL A 68 17.26 10.36 -1.40
CA VAL A 68 18.67 10.01 -1.20
C VAL A 68 19.01 9.85 0.29
N LEU A 69 18.50 10.72 1.15
CA LEU A 69 18.65 10.62 2.61
C LEU A 69 17.99 9.35 3.16
N CYS A 70 16.90 8.90 2.53
CA CYS A 70 16.28 7.62 2.83
C CYS A 70 17.08 6.41 2.28
N GLY A 71 18.21 6.60 1.60
CA GLY A 71 19.10 5.51 1.17
C GLY A 71 18.46 4.50 0.20
N LEU A 72 17.42 4.91 -0.53
CA LEU A 72 16.66 4.01 -1.39
C LEU A 72 17.44 3.67 -2.67
N PRO A 73 17.47 2.40 -3.12
CA PRO A 73 18.17 2.02 -4.34
C PRO A 73 17.60 2.71 -5.58
N SER A 74 18.48 3.08 -6.52
CA SER A 74 18.12 3.69 -7.81
C SER A 74 17.18 2.83 -8.67
N ARG A 75 17.06 1.52 -8.39
CA ARG A 75 16.07 0.64 -9.05
C ARG A 75 14.63 1.00 -8.70
N LEU A 76 14.37 1.52 -7.51
CA LEU A 76 13.03 1.98 -7.10
C LEU A 76 12.61 3.23 -7.90
N TRP A 77 13.58 4.05 -8.32
CA TRP A 77 13.34 5.18 -9.22
C TRP A 77 12.68 4.74 -10.53
N LEU A 78 13.16 3.64 -11.13
CA LEU A 78 12.55 3.08 -12.34
C LEU A 78 11.12 2.60 -12.10
N ARG A 79 10.77 2.20 -10.87
CA ARG A 79 9.39 1.84 -10.52
C ARG A 79 8.48 3.07 -10.38
N LEU A 80 9.02 4.26 -10.07
CA LEU A 80 8.28 5.53 -10.10
C LEU A 80 8.08 6.05 -11.52
N VAL A 81 9.10 5.89 -12.38
CA VAL A 81 9.05 6.40 -13.75
C VAL A 81 7.98 5.69 -14.58
N LYS A 82 7.76 4.39 -14.39
CA LYS A 82 6.73 3.63 -15.14
C LYS A 82 5.30 4.19 -14.97
N PRO A 83 4.72 4.28 -13.75
CA PRO A 83 3.39 4.86 -13.57
C PRO A 83 3.35 6.32 -13.99
N PHE A 84 4.43 7.09 -13.77
CA PHE A 84 4.52 8.47 -14.23
C PHE A 84 4.39 8.60 -15.75
N MET A 85 5.04 7.72 -16.52
CA MET A 85 4.96 7.73 -17.98
C MET A 85 3.54 7.42 -18.46
N VAL A 86 2.90 6.40 -17.88
CA VAL A 86 1.51 6.05 -18.19
C VAL A 86 0.57 7.21 -17.85
N GLN A 87 0.73 7.80 -16.68
CA GLN A 87 -0.07 8.94 -16.22
C GLN A 87 0.10 10.15 -17.15
N THR A 88 1.35 10.51 -17.46
CA THR A 88 1.68 11.66 -18.33
C THR A 88 1.14 11.44 -19.75
N ALA A 89 1.22 10.20 -20.26
CA ALA A 89 0.67 9.83 -21.55
C ALA A 89 -0.87 9.94 -21.62
N VAL A 90 -1.57 9.83 -20.48
CA VAL A 90 -3.03 10.05 -20.40
C VAL A 90 -3.36 11.54 -20.23
N LEU A 91 -2.61 12.26 -19.39
CA LEU A 91 -2.86 13.66 -19.08
C LEU A 91 -2.58 14.62 -20.24
N ILE A 92 -1.48 14.41 -20.98
CA ILE A 92 -1.10 15.31 -22.08
C ILE A 92 -2.18 15.36 -23.18
N PRO A 93 -2.66 14.22 -23.74
CA PRO A 93 -3.72 14.25 -24.74
C PRO A 93 -5.02 14.90 -24.24
N LEU A 94 -5.37 14.64 -22.98
CA LEU A 94 -6.57 15.23 -22.37
C LEU A 94 -6.48 16.76 -22.29
N TYR A 95 -5.32 17.29 -21.89
CA TYR A 95 -5.08 18.73 -21.83
C TYR A 95 -4.92 19.38 -23.21
N LEU A 96 -4.33 18.66 -24.17
CA LEU A 96 -4.29 19.10 -25.56
C LEU A 96 -5.70 19.24 -26.16
N TYR A 97 -6.58 18.30 -25.84
CA TYR A 97 -7.99 18.36 -26.26
C TYR A 97 -8.73 19.54 -25.61
N GLN A 98 -8.44 19.84 -24.33
CA GLN A 98 -9.13 20.89 -23.60
C GLN A 98 -8.66 22.32 -23.92
N GLN A 99 -7.35 22.53 -24.09
CA GLN A 99 -6.73 23.88 -24.11
C GLN A 99 -5.96 24.21 -25.40
N GLY A 100 -5.89 23.28 -26.36
CA GLY A 100 -5.14 23.44 -27.60
C GLY A 100 -3.64 23.15 -27.47
N VAL A 101 -2.92 23.18 -28.60
CA VAL A 101 -1.58 22.58 -28.73
C VAL A 101 -0.49 23.28 -27.89
N PRO A 102 -0.24 24.60 -28.00
CA PRO A 102 0.91 25.21 -27.33
C PRO A 102 0.70 25.39 -25.82
N ALA A 103 -0.53 25.64 -25.36
CA ALA A 103 -0.84 25.83 -23.95
C ALA A 103 -1.13 24.51 -23.21
N GLY A 104 -1.75 23.54 -23.88
CA GLY A 104 -2.13 22.27 -23.28
C GLY A 104 -0.94 21.36 -22.95
N ALA A 105 0.12 21.37 -23.77
CA ALA A 105 1.29 20.52 -23.54
C ALA A 105 2.07 20.91 -22.27
N SER A 106 2.32 22.21 -22.08
CA SER A 106 3.06 22.72 -20.91
C SER A 106 2.25 22.59 -19.62
N ALA A 107 0.95 22.91 -19.65
CA ALA A 107 0.05 22.74 -18.53
C ALA A 107 -0.09 21.26 -18.12
N GLY A 108 -0.26 20.35 -19.09
CA GLY A 108 -0.36 18.92 -18.85
C GLY A 108 0.92 18.33 -18.22
N LEU A 109 2.10 18.78 -18.68
CA LEU A 109 3.38 18.37 -18.11
C LEU A 109 3.55 18.89 -16.67
N GLN A 110 3.19 20.15 -16.41
CA GLN A 110 3.28 20.75 -15.09
C GLN A 110 2.40 19.99 -14.07
N ILE A 111 1.16 19.68 -14.42
CA ILE A 111 0.24 18.95 -13.55
C ILE A 111 0.69 17.51 -13.34
N SER A 112 1.20 16.85 -14.38
CA SER A 112 1.76 15.51 -14.26
C SER A 112 2.94 15.48 -13.28
N CYS A 113 3.83 16.47 -13.38
CA CYS A 113 4.96 16.64 -12.46
C CYS A 113 4.46 16.90 -11.03
N GLN A 114 3.48 17.79 -10.84
CA GLN A 114 2.93 18.11 -9.53
C GLN A 114 2.27 16.89 -8.85
N LEU A 115 1.49 16.11 -9.61
CA LEU A 115 0.91 14.85 -9.12
C LEU A 115 2.00 13.85 -8.73
N LEU A 116 3.06 13.73 -9.54
CA LEU A 116 4.20 12.87 -9.20
C LEU A 116 4.85 13.32 -7.89
N LEU A 117 5.19 14.60 -7.76
CA LEU A 117 5.82 15.16 -6.55
C LEU A 117 4.95 14.97 -5.31
N THR A 118 3.63 15.01 -5.45
CA THR A 118 2.70 14.78 -4.33
C THR A 118 2.73 13.32 -3.87
N LEU A 119 2.88 12.38 -4.81
CA LEU A 119 2.83 10.94 -4.57
C LEU A 119 4.17 10.35 -4.12
N VAL A 120 5.28 10.90 -4.61
CA VAL A 120 6.66 10.46 -4.29
C VAL A 120 6.90 10.30 -2.78
N PRO A 121 6.64 11.30 -1.91
CA PRO A 121 6.92 11.16 -0.47
C PRO A 121 6.09 10.04 0.16
N GLY A 122 4.86 9.83 -0.29
CA GLY A 122 4.01 8.72 0.15
C GLY A 122 4.59 7.36 -0.22
N MET A 123 5.09 7.21 -1.45
CA MET A 123 5.75 5.99 -1.89
C MET A 123 7.06 5.73 -1.14
N VAL A 124 7.87 6.77 -0.93
CA VAL A 124 9.10 6.71 -0.13
C VAL A 124 8.78 6.25 1.30
N LEU A 125 7.72 6.79 1.91
CA LEU A 125 7.28 6.40 3.24
C LEU A 125 6.86 4.92 3.29
N LEU A 126 6.05 4.47 2.32
CA LEU A 126 5.59 3.08 2.21
C LEU A 126 6.72 2.08 2.02
N TRP A 127 7.80 2.46 1.33
CA TRP A 127 8.95 1.59 1.09
C TRP A 127 9.96 1.60 2.24
N SER A 128 10.13 2.75 2.88
CA SER A 128 11.12 2.93 3.96
C SER A 128 10.62 2.51 5.34
N THR A 129 9.30 2.31 5.50
CA THR A 129 8.69 2.05 6.81
C THR A 129 7.84 0.79 6.77
N SER A 130 8.00 -0.07 7.77
CA SER A 130 7.17 -1.26 7.90
C SER A 130 5.71 -0.89 8.21
N PRO A 131 4.73 -1.65 7.71
CA PRO A 131 3.31 -1.38 7.94
C PRO A 131 2.94 -1.45 9.44
N SER A 132 3.61 -2.30 10.22
CA SER A 132 3.41 -2.39 11.67
C SER A 132 3.85 -1.11 12.40
N GLN A 133 4.99 -0.54 12.03
CA GLN A 133 5.47 0.72 12.61
C GLN A 133 4.59 1.92 12.21
N LEU A 134 4.10 1.94 10.96
CA LEU A 134 3.13 2.96 10.53
C LEU A 134 1.87 2.87 11.38
N ALA A 135 1.31 1.68 11.55
CA ALA A 135 0.12 1.46 12.36
C ALA A 135 0.32 1.80 13.84
N GLN A 136 1.48 1.49 14.41
CA GLN A 136 1.84 1.89 15.78
C GLN A 136 1.95 3.41 15.93
N THR A 137 2.40 4.11 14.90
CA THR A 137 2.48 5.58 14.93
C THR A 137 1.09 6.19 14.78
N VAL A 138 0.26 5.66 13.89
CA VAL A 138 -1.12 6.09 13.68
C VAL A 138 -1.99 5.79 14.91
N SER A 139 -1.74 4.67 15.60
CA SER A 139 -2.49 4.29 16.80
C SER A 139 -2.30 5.27 17.97
N ARG A 140 -1.22 6.06 17.99
CA ARG A 140 -1.01 7.15 18.96
C ARG A 140 -2.01 8.29 18.78
N PHE A 141 -2.53 8.49 17.56
CA PHE A 141 -3.51 9.53 17.25
C PHE A 141 -4.96 9.02 17.28
N LEU A 142 -5.17 7.70 17.32
CA LEU A 142 -6.50 7.10 17.29
C LEU A 142 -7.04 6.81 18.70
N PRO A 143 -8.37 6.81 18.90
CA PRO A 143 -8.97 6.36 20.15
C PRO A 143 -8.64 4.89 20.41
N ALA A 144 -8.59 4.49 21.69
CA ALA A 144 -8.18 3.15 22.14
C ALA A 144 -8.95 1.98 21.48
N GLN A 145 -10.19 2.22 21.04
CA GLN A 145 -11.01 1.24 20.33
C GLN A 145 -10.53 1.06 18.89
N ALA A 146 -10.28 2.17 18.17
CA ALA A 146 -9.82 2.14 16.78
C ALA A 146 -8.39 1.60 16.67
N SER A 147 -7.50 1.90 17.62
CA SER A 147 -6.16 1.34 17.65
C SER A 147 -6.16 -0.18 17.87
N PHE A 148 -7.06 -0.69 18.72
CA PHE A 148 -7.24 -2.13 18.90
C PHE A 148 -7.74 -2.82 17.63
N VAL A 149 -8.73 -2.23 16.96
CA VAL A 149 -9.26 -2.76 15.69
C VAL A 149 -8.19 -2.74 14.61
N LEU A 150 -7.42 -1.64 14.50
CA LEU A 150 -6.33 -1.52 13.52
C LEU A 150 -5.21 -2.53 13.77
N ALA A 151 -4.79 -2.70 15.04
CA ALA A 151 -3.77 -3.68 15.38
C ALA A 151 -4.24 -5.10 15.10
N SER A 152 -5.49 -5.41 15.45
CA SER A 152 -6.09 -6.73 15.21
C SER A 152 -6.21 -7.00 13.70
N SER A 153 -6.71 -6.02 12.92
CA SER A 153 -6.88 -6.20 11.47
C SER A 153 -5.54 -6.45 10.78
N LEU A 154 -4.49 -5.71 11.12
CA LEU A 154 -3.16 -5.91 10.55
C LEU A 154 -2.52 -7.24 10.95
N HIS A 155 -2.76 -7.69 12.18
CA HIS A 155 -2.25 -8.98 12.66
C HIS A 155 -2.96 -10.17 11.98
N PHE A 156 -4.28 -10.11 11.84
CA PHE A 156 -5.07 -11.20 11.26
C PHE A 156 -5.16 -11.16 9.73
N PHE A 157 -4.84 -10.03 9.10
CA PHE A 157 -4.81 -9.90 7.64
C PHE A 157 -3.99 -11.00 6.92
N PRO A 158 -2.72 -11.27 7.28
CA PRO A 158 -1.96 -12.33 6.63
C PRO A 158 -2.55 -13.73 6.84
N LEU A 159 -3.16 -13.99 8.00
CA LEU A 159 -3.85 -15.25 8.28
C LEU A 159 -5.08 -15.42 7.39
N ALA A 160 -5.92 -14.38 7.30
CA ALA A 160 -7.09 -14.39 6.43
C ALA A 160 -6.72 -14.57 4.95
N LEU A 161 -5.61 -13.99 4.50
CA LEU A 161 -5.09 -14.22 3.15
C LEU A 161 -4.67 -15.68 2.94
N ALA A 162 -3.98 -16.29 3.90
CA ALA A 162 -3.61 -17.70 3.83
C ALA A 162 -4.85 -18.61 3.70
N ASP A 163 -5.88 -18.38 4.51
CA ASP A 163 -7.13 -19.14 4.46
C ASP A 163 -7.87 -18.93 3.14
N MET A 164 -7.93 -17.69 2.63
CA MET A 164 -8.48 -17.41 1.30
C MET A 164 -7.73 -18.17 0.20
N THR A 165 -6.40 -18.26 0.26
CA THR A 165 -5.64 -19.04 -0.73
C THR A 165 -5.90 -20.54 -0.63
N ALA A 166 -6.09 -21.07 0.58
CA ALA A 166 -6.43 -22.47 0.79
C ALA A 166 -7.84 -22.78 0.25
N LEU A 167 -8.83 -21.92 0.55
CA LEU A 167 -10.18 -22.04 0.00
C LEU A 167 -10.17 -21.97 -1.52
N TYR A 168 -9.42 -21.04 -2.10
CA TYR A 168 -9.25 -20.94 -3.55
C TYR A 168 -8.74 -22.25 -4.16
N GLN A 169 -7.72 -22.85 -3.57
CA GLN A 169 -7.16 -24.13 -4.04
C GLN A 169 -8.18 -25.26 -3.95
N VAL A 170 -8.93 -25.36 -2.84
CA VAL A 170 -10.00 -26.36 -2.66
C VAL A 170 -11.09 -26.19 -3.72
N GLN A 171 -11.52 -24.97 -4.00
CA GLN A 171 -12.56 -24.73 -5.01
C GLN A 171 -12.08 -25.05 -6.43
N VAL A 172 -10.82 -24.75 -6.75
CA VAL A 172 -10.21 -25.15 -8.02
C VAL A 172 -10.14 -26.68 -8.15
N LEU A 173 -9.82 -27.41 -7.07
CA LEU A 173 -9.84 -28.88 -7.06
C LEU A 173 -11.24 -29.46 -7.24
N LYS A 174 -12.29 -28.75 -6.78
CA LYS A 174 -13.70 -29.09 -7.03
C LYS A 174 -14.15 -28.76 -8.46
N GLY A 175 -13.29 -28.19 -9.31
CA GLY A 175 -13.59 -27.85 -10.69
C GLY A 175 -14.21 -26.47 -10.88
N ALA A 176 -14.22 -25.62 -9.85
CA ALA A 176 -14.69 -24.24 -9.99
C ALA A 176 -13.76 -23.44 -10.93
N ARG A 177 -14.35 -22.70 -11.86
CA ARG A 177 -13.63 -21.88 -12.84
C ARG A 177 -13.25 -20.52 -12.23
N LEU A 178 -12.21 -20.53 -11.41
CA LEU A 178 -11.68 -19.36 -10.72
C LEU A 178 -10.35 -18.88 -11.34
N SER A 179 -10.27 -18.82 -12.67
CA SER A 179 -9.07 -18.30 -13.34
C SER A 179 -8.94 -16.79 -13.11
N ALA A 180 -7.70 -16.29 -13.05
CA ALA A 180 -7.44 -14.84 -13.04
C ALA A 180 -8.07 -14.12 -14.25
N ARG A 181 -8.23 -14.83 -15.37
CA ARG A 181 -8.92 -14.30 -16.55
C ARG A 181 -10.44 -14.22 -16.36
N ASP A 182 -11.02 -15.11 -15.57
CA ASP A 182 -12.47 -15.14 -15.32
C ASP A 182 -12.89 -14.00 -14.39
N LEU A 183 -12.00 -13.58 -13.49
CA LEU A 183 -12.19 -12.41 -12.63
C LEU A 183 -12.32 -11.09 -13.39
N LEU A 184 -11.80 -11.01 -14.63
CA LEU A 184 -11.96 -9.82 -15.47
C LEU A 184 -13.35 -9.72 -16.11
N CYS A 185 -14.12 -10.81 -16.12
CA CYS A 185 -15.46 -10.83 -16.69
C CYS A 185 -16.50 -10.63 -15.58
N PRO A 186 -17.17 -9.46 -15.48
CA PRO A 186 -18.13 -9.18 -14.41
C PRO A 186 -19.29 -10.17 -14.34
N TRP A 187 -19.67 -10.79 -15.47
CA TRP A 187 -20.70 -11.81 -15.55
C TRP A 187 -20.37 -13.10 -14.77
N ARG A 188 -19.09 -13.38 -14.50
CA ARG A 188 -18.65 -14.60 -13.77
C ARG A 188 -18.42 -14.35 -12.28
N TRP A 189 -18.64 -13.12 -11.81
CA TRP A 189 -18.45 -12.76 -10.41
C TRP A 189 -19.39 -13.45 -9.42
N PRO A 190 -20.66 -13.79 -9.77
CA PRO A 190 -21.53 -14.51 -8.84
C PRO A 190 -20.93 -15.84 -8.35
N ASP A 191 -20.25 -16.57 -9.23
CA ASP A 191 -19.56 -17.82 -8.89
C ASP A 191 -18.39 -17.57 -7.95
N PHE A 192 -17.60 -16.51 -8.20
CA PHE A 192 -16.51 -16.10 -7.32
C PHE A 192 -17.01 -15.71 -5.92
N VAL A 193 -18.08 -14.91 -5.86
CA VAL A 193 -18.66 -14.46 -4.60
C VAL A 193 -19.18 -15.65 -3.81
N THR A 194 -19.97 -16.52 -4.45
CA THR A 194 -20.62 -17.66 -3.77
C THR A 194 -19.61 -18.73 -3.36
N CYS A 195 -18.62 -19.04 -4.20
CA CYS A 195 -17.67 -20.11 -3.93
C CYS A 195 -16.48 -19.69 -3.07
N LEU A 196 -16.08 -18.41 -3.08
CA LEU A 196 -14.88 -17.94 -2.38
C LEU A 196 -15.20 -16.89 -1.30
N ILE A 197 -15.89 -15.80 -1.67
CA ILE A 197 -16.08 -14.67 -0.74
C ILE A 197 -17.00 -15.06 0.41
N VAL A 198 -18.15 -15.69 0.14
CA VAL A 198 -19.11 -16.08 1.19
C VAL A 198 -18.46 -17.02 2.21
N PRO A 199 -17.78 -18.12 1.83
CA PRO A 199 -17.08 -18.98 2.80
C PRO A 199 -15.99 -18.25 3.57
N ALA A 200 -15.20 -17.39 2.91
CA ALA A 200 -14.14 -16.65 3.57
C ALA A 200 -14.69 -15.64 4.60
N VAL A 201 -15.79 -14.96 4.30
CA VAL A 201 -16.46 -14.06 5.23
C VAL A 201 -17.03 -14.83 6.42
N VAL A 202 -17.68 -15.97 6.19
CA VAL A 202 -18.21 -16.81 7.29
C VAL A 202 -17.09 -17.28 8.21
N GLN A 203 -15.95 -17.72 7.66
CA GLN A 203 -14.77 -18.11 8.45
C GLN A 203 -14.18 -16.93 9.21
N ALA A 204 -14.03 -15.77 8.58
CA ALA A 204 -13.56 -14.57 9.25
C ALA A 204 -14.48 -14.15 10.40
N LEU A 205 -15.81 -14.23 10.22
CA LEU A 205 -16.79 -13.95 11.27
C LEU A 205 -16.65 -14.92 12.44
N ALA A 206 -16.54 -16.22 12.17
CA ALA A 206 -16.32 -17.23 13.22
C ALA A 206 -15.04 -16.95 14.01
N LEU A 207 -13.93 -16.69 13.30
CA LEU A 207 -12.65 -16.33 13.92
C LEU A 207 -12.75 -15.07 14.78
N THR A 208 -13.41 -14.02 14.28
CA THR A 208 -13.61 -12.78 15.07
C THR A 208 -14.46 -13.00 16.32
N ALA A 209 -15.46 -13.89 16.26
CA ALA A 209 -16.26 -14.25 17.43
C ALA A 209 -15.41 -14.95 18.50
N GLU A 210 -14.54 -15.89 18.11
CA GLU A 210 -13.61 -16.56 19.02
C GLU A 210 -12.62 -15.58 19.65
N ILE A 211 -12.04 -14.68 18.85
CA ILE A 211 -11.13 -13.63 19.33
C ILE A 211 -11.85 -12.69 20.30
N ALA A 212 -13.10 -12.32 20.01
CA ALA A 212 -13.89 -11.46 20.87
C ALA A 212 -14.16 -12.12 22.23
N VAL A 213 -14.49 -13.42 22.24
CA VAL A 213 -14.67 -14.20 23.48
C VAL A 213 -13.35 -14.29 24.26
N ALA A 214 -12.23 -14.59 23.59
CA ALA A 214 -10.91 -14.64 24.22
C ALA A 214 -10.48 -13.28 24.80
N ALA A 215 -10.73 -12.19 24.08
CA ALA A 215 -10.45 -10.84 24.54
C ALA A 215 -11.33 -10.47 25.75
N LYS A 216 -12.62 -10.85 25.73
CA LYS A 216 -13.52 -10.65 26.87
C LYS A 216 -13.05 -11.42 28.11
N ALA A 217 -12.63 -12.68 27.95
CA ALA A 217 -12.08 -13.50 29.04
C ALA A 217 -10.80 -12.91 29.65
N ARG A 218 -10.01 -12.19 28.85
CA ARG A 218 -8.81 -11.45 29.29
C ARG A 218 -9.13 -10.05 29.85
N ASN A 219 -10.39 -9.74 30.12
CA ASN A 219 -10.83 -8.44 30.65
C ASN A 219 -10.42 -7.22 29.80
N PHE A 220 -10.35 -7.35 28.46
CA PHE A 220 -10.03 -6.22 27.58
C PHE A 220 -11.06 -5.06 27.63
N HIS A 221 -12.22 -5.24 28.28
CA HIS A 221 -13.30 -4.25 28.34
C HIS A 221 -13.05 -3.09 29.33
N ASN A 222 -12.36 -3.32 30.46
CA ASN A 222 -12.28 -2.34 31.56
C ASN A 222 -10.83 -2.11 32.01
N GLY A 223 -10.29 -0.91 31.80
CA GLY A 223 -9.04 -0.45 32.42
C GLY A 223 -8.22 0.55 31.61
N GLN A 224 -7.43 1.39 32.29
CA GLN A 224 -6.36 2.15 31.66
C GLN A 224 -5.32 1.17 31.11
N ARG A 225 -5.19 1.13 29.79
CA ARG A 225 -4.31 0.16 29.11
C ARG A 225 -2.89 0.72 29.06
N SER A 226 -1.94 -0.02 29.61
CA SER A 226 -0.51 0.21 29.36
C SER A 226 -0.18 -0.25 27.94
N CYS A 227 0.30 0.65 27.08
CA CYS A 227 0.82 0.27 25.78
C CYS A 227 2.20 -0.39 25.95
N TRP A 228 2.32 -1.66 25.55
CA TRP A 228 3.62 -2.29 25.39
C TRP A 228 4.20 -1.82 24.05
N SER A 229 5.07 -0.81 24.11
CA SER A 229 5.82 -0.33 22.96
C SER A 229 7.17 -1.02 22.93
N GLU A 230 7.37 -1.97 22.01
CA GLU A 230 8.72 -2.46 21.66
C GLU A 230 9.44 -1.36 20.87
N GLU A 231 9.90 -0.30 21.54
CA GLU A 231 10.87 0.62 20.95
C GLU A 231 12.28 0.03 21.20
N ARG A 232 12.88 -0.56 20.15
CA ARG A 232 14.32 -0.75 20.00
C ARG A 232 14.79 -0.15 18.69
#